data_AF-A0A6I1QSY0-F1
#
_entry.id   AF-A0A6I1QSY0-F1
#
_cell.length_a   1.000
_cell.length_b   1.000
_cell.length_c   1.000
_cell.angle_alpha   90.00
_cell.angle_beta   90.00
_cell.angle_gamma   90.00
#
_symmetry.space_group_name_H-M   'P 1'
#
loop_
_entity.id
_entity.type
_entity.pdbx_description
1 polymer ?
#
loop_
_entity_poly.entity_id
_entity_poly.type
_entity_poly.pdbx_seq_one_letter_code
_entity_poly.pdbx_strand_id
1 'polypeptide(L)'
;MGIARKEHPLKLTGPAIFSICALIFFAVFVYLAQDWRPQARLYPWAIGIPMVVLAVVQVILDLRGVKAKKTSDGAPVDFQFAEGTDPQVAKKRAIEMFGWFFGFLFLVWFLGFFIGIPLVVFLYLKVQSGESWPLSIGLTLCALLFFWGLFVNLLTLPFPQGVLFTWLGMDWV
;
A
#
# COMPACT_ATOMS: atom_id res chain seq x y z
N MET A 1 29.93 39.21 16.50
CA MET A 1 29.65 37.78 16.19
C MET A 1 28.45 37.75 15.25
N GLY A 2 28.69 37.90 13.95
CA GLY A 2 27.63 38.02 12.94
C GLY A 2 27.20 36.66 12.43
N ILE A 3 26.00 36.22 12.81
CA ILE A 3 25.33 35.07 12.20
C ILE A 3 24.93 35.46 10.78
N ALA A 4 25.81 35.19 9.82
CA ALA A 4 25.52 35.32 8.41
C ALA A 4 24.40 34.35 8.03
N ARG A 5 23.17 34.88 7.93
CA ARG A 5 22.06 34.21 7.27
C ARG A 5 22.46 34.04 5.80
N LYS A 6 22.89 32.83 5.44
CA LYS A 6 23.09 32.46 4.03
C LYS A 6 21.71 32.40 3.37
N GLU A 7 21.31 33.50 2.77
CA GLU A 7 20.24 33.57 1.77
C GLU A 7 20.68 32.65 0.61
N HIS A 8 20.31 31.36 0.67
CA HIS A 8 20.55 30.45 -0.45
C HIS A 8 19.53 30.80 -1.53
N PRO A 9 19.95 31.29 -2.72
CA PRO A 9 19.01 31.57 -3.79
C PRO A 9 18.30 30.26 -4.14
N LEU A 10 16.96 30.28 -4.15
CA LEU A 10 16.10 29.14 -4.49
C LEU A 10 16.59 28.54 -5.83
N LYS A 11 17.34 27.45 -5.78
CA LYS A 11 17.82 26.77 -6.98
C LYS A 11 16.72 25.84 -7.46
N LEU A 12 15.91 26.28 -8.42
CA LEU A 12 15.04 25.37 -9.18
C LEU A 12 15.94 24.39 -9.96
N THR A 13 16.18 23.24 -9.36
CA THR A 13 16.87 22.12 -9.99
C THR A 13 15.83 21.14 -10.54
N GLY A 14 16.19 20.31 -11.52
CA GLY A 14 15.28 19.30 -12.09
C GLY A 14 14.55 18.44 -11.04
N PRO A 15 15.22 17.95 -9.97
CA PRO A 15 14.56 17.26 -8.86
C PRO A 15 13.50 18.09 -8.14
N ALA A 16 13.78 19.37 -7.86
CA ALA A 16 12.84 20.25 -7.18
C ALA A 16 11.55 20.45 -7.99
N ILE A 17 11.65 20.53 -9.32
CA ILE A 17 10.47 20.62 -10.21
C ILE A 17 9.62 19.35 -10.10
N PHE A 18 10.26 18.18 -10.13
CA PHE A 18 9.57 16.89 -9.98
C PHE A 18 8.85 16.80 -8.62
N SER A 19 9.52 17.16 -7.52
CA SER A 19 8.92 17.12 -6.18
C SER A 19 7.77 18.12 -6.01
N ILE A 20 7.85 19.29 -6.64
CA ILE A 20 6.74 20.26 -6.67
C ILE A 20 5.56 19.68 -7.46
N CYS A 21 5.80 19.08 -8.64
CA CYS A 21 4.75 18.43 -9.42
C CYS A 21 4.09 17.29 -8.64
N ALA A 22 4.88 16.45 -7.97
CA ALA A 22 4.38 15.37 -7.13
C ALA A 22 3.54 15.92 -5.96
N LEU A 23 4.02 16.96 -5.28
CA LEU A 23 3.28 17.62 -4.21
C LEU A 23 1.92 18.15 -4.69
N ILE A 24 1.90 18.83 -5.85
CA ILE A 24 0.65 19.33 -6.45
C ILE A 24 -0.29 18.17 -6.76
N PHE A 25 0.21 17.09 -7.37
CA PHE A 25 -0.57 15.89 -7.67
C PHE A 25 -1.23 15.30 -6.42
N PHE A 26 -0.46 15.06 -5.35
CA PHE A 26 -1.01 14.48 -4.12
C PHE A 26 -1.94 15.45 -3.39
N ALA A 27 -1.66 16.74 -3.39
CA ALA A 27 -2.54 17.75 -2.79
C ALA A 27 -3.89 17.82 -3.52
N VAL A 28 -3.88 17.83 -4.86
CA VAL A 28 -5.09 17.80 -5.68
C VAL A 28 -5.84 16.49 -5.48
N PHE A 29 -5.14 15.37 -5.39
CA PHE A 29 -5.75 14.06 -5.16
C PHE A 29 -6.48 13.99 -3.81
N VAL A 30 -5.86 14.46 -2.72
CA VAL A 30 -6.49 14.52 -1.39
C VAL A 30 -7.66 15.50 -1.36
N TYR A 31 -7.54 16.63 -2.08
CA TYR A 31 -8.59 17.62 -2.20
C TYR A 31 -9.83 17.08 -2.93
N LEU A 32 -9.64 16.46 -4.10
CA LEU A 32 -10.74 15.85 -4.87
C LEU A 32 -11.45 14.73 -4.10
N ALA A 33 -10.73 14.02 -3.23
CA ALA A 33 -11.32 12.98 -2.40
C ALA A 33 -12.29 13.52 -1.32
N GLN A 34 -12.27 14.82 -1.02
CA GLN A 34 -13.17 15.42 -0.03
C GLN A 34 -14.65 15.32 -0.43
N ASP A 35 -14.96 15.29 -1.72
CA ASP A 35 -16.36 15.17 -2.18
C ASP A 35 -16.83 13.72 -2.26
N TRP A 36 -15.94 12.76 -2.05
CA TRP A 36 -16.29 11.35 -2.16
C TRP A 36 -17.09 10.90 -0.94
N ARG A 37 -17.89 9.84 -1.14
CA ARG A 37 -18.61 9.14 -0.07
C ARG A 37 -17.63 8.84 1.08
N PRO A 38 -18.04 8.90 2.36
CA PRO A 38 -17.15 8.75 3.50
C PRO A 38 -16.22 7.52 3.40
N GLN A 39 -16.76 6.40 2.91
CA GLN A 39 -16.00 5.16 2.73
C GLN A 39 -14.93 5.25 1.64
N ALA A 40 -15.22 5.96 0.55
CA ALA A 40 -14.30 6.16 -0.57
C ALA A 40 -13.23 7.24 -0.26
N ARG A 41 -13.54 8.19 0.64
CA ARG A 41 -12.62 9.26 1.09
C ARG A 41 -11.51 8.75 2.01
N LEU A 42 -11.79 7.71 2.80
CA LEU A 42 -10.84 7.15 3.76
C LEU A 42 -9.54 6.69 3.10
N TYR A 43 -9.61 6.08 1.90
CA TYR A 43 -8.44 5.55 1.22
C TYR A 43 -7.49 6.65 0.71
N PRO A 44 -7.95 7.67 -0.06
CA PRO A 44 -7.12 8.82 -0.41
C PRO A 44 -6.60 9.61 0.79
N TRP A 45 -7.35 9.72 1.88
CA TRP A 45 -6.87 10.43 3.07
C TRP A 45 -5.79 9.65 3.82
N ALA A 46 -6.00 8.35 4.05
CA ALA A 46 -5.05 7.51 4.79
C ALA A 46 -3.68 7.43 4.11
N ILE A 47 -3.65 7.39 2.77
CA ILE A 47 -2.41 7.29 1.99
C ILE A 47 -1.92 8.66 1.53
N GLY A 48 -2.83 9.51 1.05
CA GLY A 48 -2.51 10.80 0.46
C GLY A 48 -2.00 11.82 1.49
N ILE A 49 -2.52 11.84 2.71
CA ILE A 49 -2.04 12.80 3.74
C ILE A 49 -0.57 12.53 4.09
N PRO A 50 -0.15 11.29 4.46
CA PRO A 50 1.26 10.99 4.65
C PRO A 50 2.12 11.30 3.43
N MET A 51 1.63 11.01 2.22
CA MET A 51 2.34 11.32 0.97
C MET A 51 2.53 12.82 0.75
N VAL A 52 1.52 13.65 1.03
CA VAL A 52 1.65 15.11 0.99
C VAL A 52 2.69 15.58 2.01
N VAL A 53 2.68 15.05 3.23
CA VAL A 53 3.68 15.39 4.26
C VAL A 53 5.09 15.05 3.77
N LEU A 54 5.30 13.84 3.24
CA LEU A 54 6.60 13.42 2.71
C LEU A 54 7.01 14.27 1.49
N ALA A 55 6.08 14.60 0.59
CA ALA A 55 6.35 15.44 -0.56
C ALA A 55 6.75 16.87 -0.13
N VAL A 56 6.11 17.44 0.90
CA VAL A 56 6.52 18.72 1.49
C VAL A 56 7.94 18.63 2.04
N VAL A 57 8.24 17.58 2.81
CA VAL A 57 9.60 17.34 3.33
C VAL A 57 10.61 17.25 2.18
N GLN A 58 10.29 16.53 1.12
CA GLN A 58 11.16 16.37 -0.04
C GLN A 58 11.40 17.70 -0.76
N VAL A 59 10.37 18.52 -0.98
CA VAL A 59 10.50 19.87 -1.55
C VAL A 59 11.40 20.74 -0.67
N ILE A 60 11.26 20.69 0.66
CA ILE A 60 12.12 21.45 1.58
C ILE A 60 13.58 20.98 1.48
N LEU A 61 13.84 19.68 1.41
CA LEU A 61 15.19 19.12 1.29
C LEU A 61 15.85 19.51 -0.04
N ASP A 62 15.09 19.42 -1.15
CA ASP A 62 15.57 19.79 -2.48
C ASP A 62 15.88 21.29 -2.60
N LEU A 63 15.00 22.15 -2.05
CA LEU A 63 15.23 23.60 -2.01
C LEU A 63 16.42 23.99 -1.14
N ARG A 64 16.70 23.23 -0.07
CA ARG A 64 17.90 23.40 0.78
C ARG A 64 19.17 22.87 0.11
N GLY A 65 19.07 22.29 -1.09
CA GLY A 65 20.20 21.71 -1.81
C GLY A 65 20.82 20.52 -1.07
N VAL A 66 20.06 19.90 -0.15
CA VAL A 66 20.46 18.65 0.51
C VAL A 66 20.37 17.59 -0.57
N LYS A 67 21.50 17.31 -1.22
CA LYS A 67 21.57 16.16 -2.12
C LYS A 67 21.28 14.94 -1.27
N ALA A 68 20.10 14.35 -1.47
CA ALA A 68 19.85 12.99 -1.02
C ALA A 68 21.07 12.18 -1.44
N LYS A 69 21.69 11.49 -0.47
CA LYS A 69 22.75 10.53 -0.78
C LYS A 69 22.22 9.71 -1.95
N LYS A 70 22.97 9.64 -3.06
CA LYS A 70 22.65 8.73 -4.17
C LYS A 70 22.83 7.30 -3.67
N THR A 71 22.00 6.90 -2.73
CA THR A 71 21.52 5.55 -2.63
C THR A 71 20.67 5.36 -3.89
N SER A 72 20.72 4.22 -4.56
CA SER A 72 19.90 3.90 -5.72
C SER A 72 18.41 3.75 -5.35
N ASP A 73 17.86 4.74 -4.64
CA ASP A 73 16.77 4.58 -3.66
C ASP A 73 15.53 5.40 -4.03
N GLY A 74 15.36 5.61 -5.33
CA GLY A 74 14.03 5.78 -5.93
C GLY A 74 13.49 4.49 -6.55
N ALA A 75 14.31 3.43 -6.61
CA ALA A 75 13.83 2.11 -6.98
C ALA A 75 13.06 1.55 -5.76
N PRO A 76 11.89 0.91 -5.96
CA PRO A 76 11.24 0.17 -4.87
C PRO A 76 12.28 -0.70 -4.17
N VAL A 77 12.25 -0.77 -2.84
CA VAL A 77 13.20 -1.52 -2.01
C VAL A 77 13.46 -2.94 -2.57
N ASP A 78 12.45 -3.56 -3.19
CA ASP A 78 12.53 -4.85 -3.89
C ASP A 78 13.54 -4.90 -5.05
N PHE A 79 13.74 -3.81 -5.80
CA PHE A 79 14.70 -3.74 -6.91
C PHE A 79 16.15 -3.67 -6.43
N GLN A 80 16.40 -3.07 -5.27
CA GLN A 80 17.74 -3.06 -4.66
C GLN A 80 18.14 -4.45 -4.18
N PHE A 81 17.18 -5.24 -3.66
CA PHE A 81 17.41 -6.65 -3.31
C PHE A 81 17.59 -7.54 -4.55
N ALA A 82 17.06 -7.14 -5.71
CA ALA A 82 17.20 -7.87 -6.97
C ALA A 82 18.59 -7.70 -7.62
N GLU A 83 19.31 -6.62 -7.33
CA GLU A 83 20.60 -6.27 -7.97
C GLU A 83 21.76 -7.24 -7.66
N GLY A 84 21.56 -8.22 -6.78
CA GLY A 84 22.55 -9.25 -6.43
C GLY A 84 22.02 -10.69 -6.38
N THR A 85 20.80 -10.96 -6.85
CA THR A 85 20.21 -12.31 -6.82
C THR A 85 20.27 -12.99 -8.19
N ASP A 86 20.47 -14.31 -8.18
CA ASP A 86 20.44 -15.13 -9.40
C ASP A 86 19.14 -14.88 -10.19
N PRO A 87 19.21 -14.58 -11.52
CA PRO A 87 18.05 -14.33 -12.35
C PRO A 87 16.95 -15.40 -12.27
N GLN A 88 17.32 -16.66 -11.98
CA GLN A 88 16.38 -17.76 -11.80
C GLN A 88 15.59 -17.65 -10.48
N VAL A 89 16.25 -17.20 -9.41
CA VAL A 89 15.61 -16.97 -8.10
C VAL A 89 14.69 -15.74 -8.17
N ALA A 90 15.12 -14.69 -8.87
CA ALA A 90 14.29 -13.51 -9.11
C ALA A 90 13.01 -13.85 -9.89
N LYS A 91 13.13 -14.64 -10.97
CA LYS A 91 11.96 -15.12 -11.74
C LYS A 91 11.02 -15.97 -10.90
N LYS A 92 11.55 -16.89 -10.08
CA LYS A 92 10.71 -17.73 -9.20
C LYS A 92 9.91 -16.87 -8.22
N ARG A 93 10.56 -15.91 -7.55
CA ARG A 93 9.88 -14.97 -6.64
C ARG A 93 8.84 -14.13 -7.34
N ALA A 94 9.14 -13.63 -8.55
CA ALA A 94 8.17 -12.89 -9.34
C ALA A 94 6.94 -13.75 -9.67
N ILE A 95 7.13 -14.98 -10.13
CA ILE A 95 6.03 -15.92 -10.43
C ILE A 95 5.22 -16.21 -9.17
N GLU A 96 5.87 -16.37 -8.02
CA GLU A 96 5.21 -16.60 -6.73
C GLU A 96 4.38 -15.39 -6.30
N MET A 97 4.91 -14.17 -6.44
CA MET A 97 4.18 -12.92 -6.19
C MET A 97 2.97 -12.78 -7.11
N PHE A 98 3.15 -13.01 -8.42
CA PHE A 98 2.05 -12.98 -9.38
C PHE A 98 1.02 -14.08 -9.08
N GLY A 99 1.47 -15.28 -8.70
CA GLY A 99 0.62 -16.40 -8.31
C GLY A 99 -0.25 -16.06 -7.10
N TRP A 100 0.33 -15.46 -6.07
CA TRP A 100 -0.41 -14.97 -4.91
C TRP A 100 -1.36 -13.83 -5.26
N PHE A 101 -0.93 -12.90 -6.11
CA PHE A 101 -1.78 -11.79 -6.56
C PHE A 101 -3.02 -12.27 -7.32
N PHE A 102 -2.83 -13.14 -8.32
CA PHE A 102 -3.94 -13.72 -9.07
C PHE A 102 -4.77 -14.68 -8.23
N GLY A 103 -4.14 -15.45 -7.34
CA GLY A 103 -4.84 -16.33 -6.40
C GLY A 103 -5.74 -15.55 -5.43
N PHE A 104 -5.25 -14.43 -4.92
CA PHE A 104 -6.03 -13.50 -4.10
C PHE A 104 -7.23 -12.94 -4.86
N LEU A 105 -7.00 -12.41 -6.07
CA LEU A 105 -8.06 -11.90 -6.94
C LEU A 105 -9.13 -12.96 -7.21
N PHE A 106 -8.71 -14.18 -7.54
CA PHE A 106 -9.61 -15.29 -7.81
C PHE A 106 -10.43 -15.67 -6.56
N LEU A 107 -9.79 -15.79 -5.40
CA LEU A 107 -10.47 -16.16 -4.15
C LEU A 107 -11.46 -15.09 -3.70
N VAL A 108 -11.11 -13.82 -3.80
CA VAL A 108 -12.01 -12.71 -3.49
C VAL A 108 -13.16 -12.65 -4.49
N TRP A 109 -12.91 -12.86 -5.77
CA TRP A 109 -13.96 -12.91 -6.78
C TRP A 109 -14.92 -14.09 -6.56
N PHE A 110 -14.40 -15.26 -6.21
CA PHE A 110 -15.18 -16.48 -6.05
C PHE A 110 -15.94 -16.53 -4.72
N LEU A 111 -15.28 -16.23 -3.60
CA LEU A 111 -15.82 -16.36 -2.24
C LEU A 111 -16.23 -15.03 -1.59
N GLY A 112 -15.89 -13.90 -2.20
CA GLY A 112 -16.11 -12.57 -1.63
C GLY A 112 -14.99 -12.12 -0.69
N PHE A 113 -14.97 -10.84 -0.35
CA PHE A 113 -13.93 -10.24 0.48
C PHE A 113 -13.87 -10.83 1.90
N PHE A 114 -15.02 -11.13 2.50
CA PHE A 114 -15.10 -11.57 3.89
C PHE A 114 -14.45 -12.95 4.14
N ILE A 115 -14.63 -13.89 3.21
CA ILE A 115 -14.07 -15.24 3.30
C ILE A 115 -12.73 -15.33 2.57
N GLY A 116 -12.62 -14.67 1.41
CA GLY A 116 -11.43 -14.71 0.56
C GLY A 116 -10.19 -14.19 1.28
N ILE A 117 -10.30 -13.10 2.05
CA ILE A 117 -9.15 -12.49 2.74
C ILE A 117 -8.59 -13.39 3.84
N PRO A 118 -9.37 -13.84 4.84
CA PRO A 118 -8.87 -14.77 5.85
C PRO A 118 -8.33 -16.07 5.24
N LEU A 119 -8.98 -16.58 4.19
CA LEU A 119 -8.54 -17.80 3.53
C LEU A 119 -7.18 -17.62 2.85
N VAL A 120 -6.96 -16.50 2.15
CA VAL A 120 -5.65 -16.18 1.55
C VAL A 120 -4.58 -16.00 2.62
N VAL A 121 -4.89 -15.29 3.73
CA VAL A 121 -3.95 -15.12 4.86
C VAL A 121 -3.57 -16.48 5.43
N PHE A 122 -4.54 -17.35 5.68
CA PHE A 122 -4.29 -18.71 6.16
C PHE A 122 -3.45 -19.52 5.17
N LEU A 123 -3.80 -19.48 3.88
CA LEU A 123 -3.07 -20.18 2.83
C LEU A 123 -1.62 -19.68 2.75
N TYR A 124 -1.42 -18.37 2.85
CA TYR A 124 -0.10 -17.75 2.82
C TYR A 124 0.75 -18.19 4.01
N LEU A 125 0.21 -18.10 5.23
CA LEU A 125 0.94 -18.53 6.44
C LEU A 125 1.28 -20.02 6.41
N LYS A 126 0.36 -20.86 5.91
CA LYS A 126 0.61 -22.30 5.79
C LYS A 126 1.63 -22.59 4.68
N VAL A 127 1.36 -22.15 3.45
CA VAL A 127 2.10 -22.59 2.26
C VAL A 127 3.44 -21.87 2.16
N GLN A 128 3.47 -20.57 2.46
CA GLN A 128 4.65 -19.74 2.29
C GLN A 128 5.51 -19.68 3.56
N SER A 129 4.90 -19.45 4.73
CA SER A 129 5.66 -19.33 5.98
C SER A 129 5.99 -20.68 6.63
N GLY A 130 5.27 -21.75 6.29
CA GLY A 130 5.48 -23.07 6.89
C GLY A 130 5.15 -23.13 8.39
N GLU A 131 4.34 -22.19 8.86
CA GLU A 131 4.09 -21.98 10.28
C GLU A 131 3.27 -23.12 10.90
N SER A 132 3.44 -23.35 12.21
CA SER A 132 2.66 -24.35 12.94
C SER A 132 1.14 -24.06 12.86
N TRP A 133 0.33 -25.10 12.74
CA TRP A 133 -1.14 -25.03 12.70
C TRP A 133 -1.77 -24.10 13.74
N PRO A 134 -1.39 -24.13 15.03
CA PRO A 134 -1.99 -23.25 16.04
C PRO A 134 -1.66 -21.76 15.82
N LEU A 135 -0.44 -21.43 15.38
CA LEU A 135 -0.08 -20.05 15.05
C LEU A 135 -0.83 -19.57 13.81
N SER A 136 -0.93 -20.40 12.77
CA SER A 136 -1.68 -20.06 11.55
C SER A 136 -3.14 -19.77 11.84
N ILE A 137 -3.80 -20.60 12.66
CA ILE A 137 -5.19 -20.41 13.07
C ILE A 137 -5.33 -19.16 13.95
N GLY A 138 -4.45 -18.97 14.94
CA GLY A 138 -4.47 -17.82 15.83
C GLY A 138 -4.29 -16.49 15.10
N LEU A 139 -3.30 -16.40 14.21
CA LEU A 139 -3.05 -15.22 13.36
C LEU A 139 -4.19 -14.98 12.38
N THR A 140 -4.76 -16.03 11.79
CA THR A 140 -5.92 -15.89 10.89
C THR A 140 -7.15 -15.37 11.64
N LEU A 141 -7.43 -15.90 12.83
CA LEU A 141 -8.53 -15.42 13.68
C LEU A 141 -8.31 -13.98 14.12
N CYS A 142 -7.09 -13.63 14.53
CA CYS A 142 -6.74 -12.26 14.90
C CYS A 142 -6.90 -11.30 13.71
N ALA A 143 -6.42 -11.71 12.53
CA ALA A 143 -6.60 -10.96 11.29
C ALA A 143 -8.08 -10.81 10.93
N LEU A 144 -8.89 -11.87 11.11
CA LEU A 144 -10.33 -11.85 10.86
C LEU A 144 -11.06 -10.91 11.82
N LEU A 145 -10.73 -10.93 13.11
CA LEU A 145 -11.27 -10.00 14.10
C LEU A 145 -10.88 -8.55 13.81
N PHE A 146 -9.62 -8.32 13.45
CA PHE A 146 -9.15 -7.00 13.05
C PHE A 146 -9.87 -6.51 11.79
N PHE A 147 -10.02 -7.38 10.79
CA PHE A 147 -10.72 -7.07 9.54
C PHE A 147 -12.21 -6.77 9.80
N TRP A 148 -12.86 -7.57 10.65
CA TRP A 148 -14.24 -7.33 11.08
C TRP A 148 -14.37 -5.98 11.81
N GLY A 149 -13.47 -5.68 12.75
CA GLY A 149 -13.44 -4.39 13.45
C GLY A 149 -13.26 -3.21 12.49
N LEU A 150 -12.28 -3.30 11.59
CA LEU A 150 -11.94 -2.22 10.68
C LEU A 150 -13.01 -2.01 9.61
N PHE A 151 -13.57 -3.07 9.02
CA PHE A 151 -14.47 -2.91 7.90
C PHE A 151 -15.95 -2.87 8.26
N VAL A 152 -16.39 -3.64 9.26
CA VAL A 152 -17.79 -3.65 9.69
C VAL A 152 -18.07 -2.46 10.59
N ASN A 153 -17.24 -2.24 11.63
CA ASN A 153 -17.50 -1.16 12.59
C ASN A 153 -16.96 0.20 12.15
N LEU A 154 -15.74 0.26 11.59
CA LEU A 154 -15.12 1.55 11.25
C LEU A 154 -15.47 2.04 9.83
N LEU A 155 -15.54 1.15 8.84
CA LEU A 155 -15.78 1.54 7.44
C LEU A 155 -17.23 1.36 6.94
N THR A 156 -18.09 0.59 7.64
CA THR A 156 -19.48 0.28 7.21
C THR A 156 -19.61 0.04 5.70
N LEU A 157 -18.69 -0.75 5.15
CA LEU A 157 -18.63 -1.02 3.71
C LEU A 157 -19.57 -2.18 3.36
N PRO A 158 -20.52 -2.00 2.41
CA PRO A 158 -21.25 -3.13 1.85
C PRO A 158 -20.27 -3.97 1.04
N PHE A 159 -19.90 -5.13 1.57
CA PHE A 159 -18.96 -6.00 0.88
C PHE A 159 -19.66 -6.68 -0.29
N PRO A 160 -19.07 -6.63 -1.50
CA PRO A 160 -19.61 -7.41 -2.61
C PRO A 160 -19.46 -8.90 -2.29
N GLN A 161 -20.57 -9.63 -2.46
CA GLN A 161 -20.60 -11.06 -2.27
C GLN A 161 -19.83 -11.77 -3.38
N GLY A 162 -19.24 -12.93 -3.05
CA GLY A 162 -18.57 -13.76 -4.03
C GLY A 162 -19.55 -14.34 -5.05
N VAL A 163 -19.09 -14.55 -6.28
CA VAL A 163 -19.91 -15.10 -7.38
C VAL A 163 -20.62 -16.39 -6.97
N LEU A 164 -19.96 -17.23 -6.16
CA LEU A 164 -20.53 -18.49 -5.67
C LEU A 164 -21.83 -18.26 -4.87
N PHE A 165 -21.86 -17.24 -4.01
CA PHE A 165 -23.00 -16.97 -3.13
C PHE A 165 -24.15 -16.30 -3.87
N THR A 166 -23.84 -15.40 -4.82
CA THR A 166 -24.84 -14.83 -5.73
C THR A 166 -25.51 -15.90 -6.60
N TRP A 167 -24.77 -16.94 -7.02
CA TRP A 167 -25.33 -18.03 -7.83
C TRP A 167 -26.19 -18.99 -7.01
N LEU A 168 -25.88 -19.15 -5.72
CA LEU A 168 -26.65 -19.97 -4.78
C LEU A 168 -27.87 -19.24 -4.19
N GLY A 169 -28.08 -17.95 -4.51
CA GLY A 169 -29.18 -17.14 -3.98
C GLY A 169 -29.16 -16.98 -2.45
N MET A 170 -27.98 -17.12 -1.85
CA MET A 170 -27.79 -17.05 -0.40
C MET A 170 -27.07 -15.74 -0.05
N ASP A 171 -27.85 -14.77 0.42
CA ASP A 171 -27.33 -13.52 0.96
C ASP A 171 -27.01 -13.73 2.45
N TRP A 172 -25.73 -13.64 2.83
CA TRP A 172 -25.32 -13.87 4.24
C TRP A 172 -24.60 -12.73 4.94
N VAL A 173 -24.52 -11.55 4.31
CA VAL A 173 -24.32 -10.22 4.93
C VAL A 173 -24.91 -9.18 3.99
#